data_AF-A0A2J7QSX9-F1
#
_entry.id   AF-A0A2J7QSX9-F1
#
_cell.length_a   1.000
_cell.length_b   1.000
_cell.length_c   1.000
_cell.angle_alpha   90.00
_cell.angle_beta   90.00
_cell.angle_gamma   90.00
#
_symmetry.space_group_name_H-M   'P 1'
#
loop_
_entity.id
_entity.type
_entity.pdbx_description
1 polymer ?
#
loop_
_entity_poly.entity_id
_entity_poly.type
_entity_poly.pdbx_seq_one_letter_code
_entity_poly.pdbx_strand_id
1 'polypeptide(L)'
;MSCYSDEGRATQMKWTMESIKRCSELAIKFCDGEDRKEQLKKLSDLMGTCCFLDNKHGIAKASILNVQKILEENSGSGAGNSEGTDGHNPNVRELFNEEMEKRSSRAPNPKKHEKYINFIKNTELLMKAEVSGDDELTLVDAETLTVDPITKQRMTDPVRIKQCGHTFEKRSIMSLLKKRPHIRCPLPGCVQKSIRATDLEEHHELKLQLDHALKASGTDRIQ
;
A
#
# COMPACT_ATOMS: atom_id res chain seq x y z
N MET A 1 -2.52 -6.01 -28.37
CA MET A 1 -1.36 -5.96 -27.46
C MET A 1 -1.74 -5.02 -26.33
N SER A 2 -2.28 -5.56 -25.23
CA SER A 2 -2.81 -4.78 -24.11
C SER A 2 -1.67 -4.01 -23.45
N CYS A 3 -1.61 -2.71 -23.65
CA CYS A 3 -0.78 -1.81 -22.87
C CYS A 3 -1.07 -2.05 -21.39
N TYR A 4 -0.06 -2.48 -20.62
CA TYR A 4 -0.13 -2.52 -19.16
C TYR A 4 -0.48 -1.12 -18.68
N SER A 5 -1.73 -0.90 -18.22
CA SER A 5 -2.12 0.36 -17.62
C SER A 5 -1.35 0.56 -16.31
N ASP A 6 -1.09 1.82 -15.95
CA ASP A 6 -0.51 2.17 -14.65
C ASP A 6 -1.25 1.51 -13.48
N GLU A 7 -2.57 1.34 -13.64
CA GLU A 7 -3.46 0.66 -12.72
C GLU A 7 -3.19 -0.85 -12.63
N GLY A 8 -2.98 -1.53 -13.77
CA GLY A 8 -2.61 -2.94 -13.82
C GLY A 8 -1.28 -3.21 -13.11
N ARG A 9 -0.28 -2.34 -13.32
CA ARG A 9 1.01 -2.42 -12.62
C ARG A 9 0.85 -2.23 -11.11
N ALA A 10 0.08 -1.22 -10.69
CA ALA A 10 -0.13 -0.93 -9.28
C ALA A 10 -0.84 -2.10 -8.56
N THR A 11 -1.85 -2.67 -9.21
CA THR A 11 -2.54 -3.87 -8.72
C THR A 11 -1.60 -5.06 -8.61
N GLN A 12 -0.81 -5.36 -9.65
CA GLN A 12 0.16 -6.44 -9.60
C GLN A 12 1.18 -6.27 -8.47
N MET A 13 1.70 -5.05 -8.30
CA MET A 13 2.64 -4.73 -7.22
C MET A 13 2.02 -4.96 -5.84
N LYS A 14 0.76 -4.55 -5.65
CA LYS A 14 0.01 -4.78 -4.41
C LYS A 14 -0.11 -6.28 -4.10
N TRP A 15 -0.51 -7.09 -5.08
CA TRP A 15 -0.62 -8.54 -4.92
C TRP A 15 0.72 -9.19 -4.56
N THR A 16 1.80 -8.81 -5.25
CA THR A 16 3.14 -9.34 -4.96
C THR A 16 3.56 -9.00 -3.53
N MET A 17 3.38 -7.75 -3.09
CA MET A 17 3.75 -7.33 -1.75
C MET A 17 2.93 -8.05 -0.66
N GLU A 18 1.63 -8.28 -0.91
CA GLU A 18 0.77 -9.02 0.00
C GLU A 18 1.16 -10.50 0.10
N SER A 19 1.51 -11.12 -1.04
CA SER A 19 2.03 -12.48 -1.07
C SER A 19 3.33 -12.61 -0.26
N ILE A 20 4.22 -11.62 -0.32
CA ILE A 20 5.48 -11.61 0.45
C ILE A 20 5.19 -11.58 1.96
N LYS A 21 4.25 -10.73 2.40
CA LYS A 21 3.83 -10.68 3.81
C LYS A 21 3.30 -12.03 4.28
N ARG A 22 2.41 -12.64 3.51
CA ARG A 22 1.85 -13.95 3.87
C ARG A 22 2.92 -15.03 3.95
N CYS A 23 3.90 -15.02 3.04
CA CYS A 23 5.05 -15.93 3.14
C CYS A 23 5.89 -15.66 4.40
N SER A 24 6.02 -14.41 4.86
CA SER A 24 6.75 -14.11 6.10
C SER A 24 6.03 -14.64 7.34
N GLU A 25 4.71 -14.53 7.41
CA GLU A 25 3.89 -15.13 8.47
C GLU A 25 4.07 -16.65 8.53
N LEU A 26 4.05 -17.31 7.37
CA LEU A 26 4.26 -18.75 7.28
C LEU A 26 5.68 -19.14 7.69
N ALA A 27 6.70 -18.39 7.25
CA ALA A 27 8.09 -18.64 7.64
C ALA A 27 8.29 -18.49 9.15
N ILE A 28 7.63 -17.50 9.78
CA ILE A 28 7.67 -17.28 11.23
C ILE A 28 7.05 -18.47 11.98
N LYS A 29 5.93 -18.99 11.48
CA LYS A 29 5.17 -20.07 12.12
C LYS A 29 5.76 -21.47 11.92
N PHE A 30 6.38 -21.72 10.76
CA PHE A 30 6.73 -23.08 10.35
C PHE A 30 8.24 -23.31 10.11
N CYS A 31 9.06 -22.26 10.10
CA CYS A 31 10.52 -22.41 10.06
C CYS A 31 11.10 -22.07 11.43
N ASP A 32 12.25 -22.65 11.77
CA ASP A 32 12.93 -22.39 13.04
C ASP A 32 14.40 -22.00 12.84
N GLY A 33 15.00 -21.43 13.88
CA GLY A 33 16.45 -21.19 13.94
C GLY A 33 17.00 -20.41 12.73
N GLU A 34 18.05 -20.95 12.11
CA GLU A 34 18.72 -20.34 10.96
C GLU A 34 17.86 -20.37 9.70
N ASP A 35 17.06 -21.42 9.49
CA ASP A 35 16.16 -21.51 8.32
C ASP A 35 15.15 -20.37 8.32
N ARG A 36 14.56 -20.06 9.50
CA ARG A 36 13.65 -18.90 9.66
C ARG A 36 14.35 -17.60 9.28
N LYS A 37 15.56 -17.37 9.79
CA LYS A 37 16.34 -16.16 9.48
C LYS A 37 16.65 -16.05 8.00
N GLU A 38 17.01 -17.15 7.35
CA GLU A 38 17.31 -17.20 5.92
C GLU A 38 16.06 -16.88 5.07
N GLN A 39 14.92 -17.50 5.36
CA GLN A 39 13.68 -17.24 4.64
C GLN A 39 13.22 -15.79 4.80
N LEU A 40 13.27 -15.25 6.02
CA LEU A 40 12.89 -13.86 6.28
C LEU A 40 13.82 -12.85 5.60
N LYS A 41 15.12 -13.16 5.51
CA LYS A 41 16.07 -12.35 4.74
C LYS A 41 15.71 -12.36 3.25
N LYS A 42 15.43 -13.52 2.66
CA LYS A 42 15.01 -13.64 1.25
C LYS A 42 13.75 -12.83 0.96
N LEU A 43 12.76 -12.89 1.86
CA LEU A 43 11.50 -12.13 1.73
C LEU A 43 11.72 -10.62 1.88
N SER A 44 12.60 -10.20 2.79
CA SER A 44 13.02 -8.80 2.93
C SER A 44 13.70 -8.28 1.67
N ASP A 45 14.64 -9.04 1.10
CA ASP A 45 15.33 -8.65 -0.12
C ASP A 45 14.35 -8.55 -1.31
N LEU A 46 13.36 -9.44 -1.38
CA LEU A 46 12.30 -9.39 -2.40
C LEU A 46 11.39 -8.16 -2.23
N MET A 47 11.00 -7.81 -0.99
CA MET A 47 10.26 -6.58 -0.70
C MET A 47 11.07 -5.33 -1.08
N GLY A 48 12.36 -5.33 -0.80
CA GLY A 48 13.30 -4.28 -1.20
C GLY A 48 13.36 -4.12 -2.72
N THR A 49 13.39 -5.24 -3.45
CA THR A 49 13.34 -5.25 -4.92
C THR A 49 12.03 -4.66 -5.44
N CYS A 50 10.89 -5.00 -4.83
CA CYS A 50 9.60 -4.42 -5.19
C CYS A 50 9.59 -2.89 -5.02
N CYS A 51 10.13 -2.38 -3.91
CA CYS A 51 10.25 -0.95 -3.66
C CYS A 51 11.21 -0.25 -4.64
N PHE A 52 12.31 -0.91 -4.99
CA PHE A 52 13.23 -0.42 -6.02
C PHE A 52 12.54 -0.28 -7.39
N LEU A 53 11.78 -1.28 -7.80
CA LEU A 53 11.04 -1.26 -9.07
C LEU A 53 9.96 -0.17 -9.06
N ASP A 54 9.30 0.07 -7.92
CA ASP A 54 8.30 1.16 -7.78
C ASP A 54 8.97 2.55 -7.95
N ASN A 55 10.13 2.75 -7.33
CA ASN A 55 10.93 3.98 -7.50
C ASN A 55 11.38 4.16 -8.95
N LYS A 56 11.91 3.10 -9.57
CA LYS A 56 12.37 3.12 -10.97
C LYS A 56 11.21 3.44 -11.93
N HIS A 57 10.03 2.88 -11.67
CA HIS A 57 8.83 3.19 -12.44
C HIS A 57 8.44 4.67 -12.29
N GLY A 58 8.44 5.22 -11.07
CA GLY A 58 8.16 6.63 -10.83
C GLY A 58 9.13 7.56 -11.59
N ILE A 59 10.41 7.20 -11.61
CA ILE A 59 11.44 7.92 -12.38
C ILE A 59 11.14 7.83 -13.88
N ALA A 60 10.92 6.63 -14.43
CA ALA A 60 10.62 6.44 -15.84
C ALA A 60 9.38 7.21 -16.30
N LYS A 61 8.30 7.16 -15.52
CA LYS A 61 7.10 7.93 -15.80
C LYS A 61 7.37 9.43 -15.83
N ALA A 62 8.13 9.94 -14.86
CA ALA A 62 8.47 11.36 -14.80
C ALA A 62 9.41 11.80 -15.94
N SER A 63 10.34 10.93 -16.36
CA SER A 63 11.18 11.17 -17.53
C SER A 63 10.37 11.24 -18.81
N ILE A 64 9.42 10.30 -19.01
CA ILE A 64 8.52 10.29 -20.17
C ILE A 64 7.73 11.59 -20.25
N LEU A 65 7.13 12.04 -19.15
CA LEU A 65 6.36 13.29 -19.09
C LEU A 65 7.21 14.51 -19.45
N ASN A 66 8.47 14.54 -19.02
CA ASN A 66 9.38 15.64 -19.34
C ASN A 66 9.80 15.63 -20.81
N VAL A 67 10.11 14.46 -21.37
CA VAL A 67 10.43 14.31 -22.80
C VAL A 67 9.24 14.70 -23.67
N GLN A 68 8.02 14.29 -23.31
CA GLN A 68 6.80 14.71 -24.00
C GLN A 68 6.67 16.24 -24.04
N LYS A 69 6.89 16.90 -22.90
CA LYS A 69 6.85 18.37 -22.81
C LYS A 69 7.88 19.05 -23.74
N ILE A 70 9.11 18.56 -23.77
CA ILE A 70 10.18 19.08 -24.66
C ILE A 70 9.77 18.95 -26.14
N LEU A 71 9.16 17.83 -26.51
CA LEU A 71 8.70 17.61 -27.89
C LEU A 71 7.53 18.52 -28.28
N GLU A 72 6.60 18.78 -27.35
CA GLU A 72 5.48 19.71 -27.56
C GLU A 72 5.97 21.16 -27.74
N GLU A 73 6.94 21.61 -26.93
CA GLU A 73 7.54 22.95 -27.02
C GLU A 73 8.28 23.17 -28.35
N ASN A 74 8.98 22.15 -28.85
CA ASN A 74 9.67 22.20 -30.14
C ASN A 74 8.70 22.23 -31.33
N SER A 75 7.49 21.67 -31.18
CA SER A 75 6.46 21.64 -32.23
C SER A 75 5.69 22.96 -32.35
N GLY A 76 5.73 23.81 -31.32
CA GLY A 76 4.99 25.09 -31.25
C GLY A 76 5.66 26.29 -31.94
N SER A 77 6.86 26.13 -32.52
CA SER A 77 7.69 27.23 -33.04
C SER A 77 7.72 27.34 -34.58
N GLY A 78 6.78 26.71 -35.29
CA GLY A 78 6.80 26.56 -36.75
C GLY A 78 5.66 27.25 -37.50
N ALA A 79 5.48 28.56 -37.32
CA ALA A 79 4.68 29.40 -38.23
C ALA A 79 5.53 30.60 -38.69
N GLY A 80 6.54 30.33 -39.51
CA GLY A 80 7.38 31.35 -40.11
C GLY A 80 8.49 30.73 -40.96
N ASN A 81 8.37 30.89 -42.27
CA ASN A 81 9.28 30.44 -43.34
C ASN A 81 10.78 30.45 -42.98
N SER A 82 11.51 29.38 -43.30
CA SER A 82 12.78 29.47 -44.02
C SER A 82 13.21 28.09 -44.53
N GLU A 83 13.52 28.03 -45.81
CA GLU A 83 14.32 26.97 -46.42
C GLU A 83 15.71 26.90 -45.75
N GLY A 84 16.23 25.68 -45.60
CA GLY A 84 17.66 25.45 -45.40
C GLY A 84 18.19 25.41 -43.96
N THR A 85 17.74 24.46 -43.14
CA THR A 85 18.55 23.94 -42.02
C THR A 85 18.31 22.44 -41.86
N ASP A 86 19.38 21.66 -41.81
CA ASP A 86 19.39 20.21 -41.58
C ASP A 86 18.55 19.89 -40.33
N GLY A 87 17.36 19.35 -40.56
CA GLY A 87 16.34 19.12 -39.54
C GLY A 87 16.75 17.99 -38.62
N HIS A 88 17.59 18.29 -37.64
CA HIS A 88 17.90 17.38 -36.54
C HIS A 88 16.64 17.20 -35.70
N ASN A 89 15.85 16.18 -36.01
CA ASN A 89 14.81 15.69 -35.13
C ASN A 89 15.48 15.25 -33.81
N PRO A 90 15.08 15.78 -32.65
CA PRO A 90 15.69 15.37 -31.38
C PRO A 90 15.61 13.85 -31.19
N ASN A 91 16.73 13.23 -30.85
CA ASN A 91 16.78 11.80 -30.58
C ASN A 91 16.04 11.51 -29.26
N VAL A 92 14.77 11.12 -29.37
CA VAL A 92 13.87 10.83 -28.23
C VAL A 92 14.48 9.81 -27.26
N ARG A 93 15.24 8.84 -27.79
CA ARG A 93 15.89 7.80 -26.98
C ARG A 93 17.01 8.38 -26.12
N GLU A 94 17.82 9.26 -26.69
CA GLU A 94 18.90 9.94 -25.96
C GLU A 94 18.32 10.85 -24.87
N LEU A 95 17.34 11.69 -25.22
CA LEU A 95 16.65 12.56 -24.25
C LEU A 95 16.03 11.78 -23.09
N PHE A 96 15.39 10.65 -23.38
CA PHE A 96 14.84 9.79 -22.33
C PHE A 96 15.94 9.19 -21.44
N ASN A 97 17.03 8.71 -22.02
CA ASN A 97 18.14 8.13 -21.26
C ASN A 97 18.82 9.18 -20.36
N GLU A 98 19.07 10.39 -20.87
CA GLU A 98 19.66 11.48 -20.09
C GLU A 98 18.77 11.86 -18.90
N GLU A 99 17.47 11.97 -19.13
CA GLU A 99 16.52 12.32 -18.08
C GLU A 99 16.37 11.17 -17.04
N MET A 100 16.41 9.92 -17.49
CA MET A 100 16.47 8.73 -16.62
C MET A 100 17.71 8.76 -15.72
N GLU A 101 18.90 9.00 -16.26
CA GLU A 101 20.15 9.05 -15.50
C GLU A 101 20.13 10.20 -14.48
N LYS A 102 19.75 11.40 -14.93
CA LYS A 102 19.63 12.59 -14.10
C LYS A 102 18.71 12.36 -12.90
N ARG A 103 17.56 11.71 -13.10
CA ARG A 103 16.59 11.43 -12.03
C ARG A 103 16.99 10.23 -11.17
N SER A 104 17.66 9.23 -11.74
CA SER A 104 18.11 8.04 -11.01
C SER A 104 19.14 8.38 -9.94
N SER A 105 19.98 9.39 -10.16
CA SER A 105 20.92 9.90 -9.14
C SER A 105 20.23 10.40 -7.85
N ARG A 106 18.94 10.74 -7.93
CA ARG A 106 18.10 11.24 -6.82
C ARG A 106 17.07 10.22 -6.36
N ALA A 107 17.18 8.97 -6.82
CA ALA A 107 16.23 7.92 -6.50
C ALA A 107 16.16 7.69 -4.98
N PRO A 108 14.96 7.60 -4.38
CA PRO A 108 14.82 7.24 -2.98
C PRO A 108 15.43 5.85 -2.70
N ASN A 109 16.05 5.69 -1.54
CA ASN A 109 16.55 4.38 -1.11
C ASN A 109 15.37 3.41 -0.91
N PRO A 110 15.36 2.22 -1.55
CA PRO A 110 14.28 1.24 -1.42
C PRO A 110 14.01 0.82 0.03
N LYS A 111 15.03 0.78 0.88
CA LYS A 111 14.89 0.42 2.31
C LYS A 111 14.26 1.53 3.16
N LYS A 112 14.18 2.76 2.63
CA LYS A 112 13.47 3.88 3.27
C LYS A 112 12.04 4.01 2.75
N HIS A 113 11.62 3.15 1.82
CA HIS A 113 10.26 3.14 1.30
C HIS A 113 9.29 2.70 2.39
N GLU A 114 8.16 3.39 2.55
CA GLU A 114 7.16 3.13 3.59
C GLU A 114 6.74 1.65 3.64
N LYS A 115 6.44 1.07 2.48
CA LYS A 115 6.08 -0.35 2.35
C LYS A 115 7.16 -1.32 2.87
N TYR A 116 8.44 -1.01 2.65
CA TYR A 116 9.55 -1.81 3.18
C TYR A 116 9.66 -1.68 4.69
N ILE A 117 9.59 -0.45 5.21
CA ILE A 117 9.64 -0.17 6.65
C ILE A 117 8.51 -0.91 7.38
N ASN A 118 7.28 -0.83 6.86
CA ASN A 118 6.12 -1.49 7.45
C ASN A 118 6.27 -3.01 7.40
N PHE A 119 6.80 -3.56 6.30
CA PHE A 119 7.09 -4.99 6.21
C PHE A 119 8.08 -5.45 7.30
N ILE A 120 9.20 -4.75 7.48
CA ILE A 120 10.19 -5.10 8.52
C ILE A 120 9.58 -5.00 9.91
N LYS A 121 8.89 -3.90 10.24
CA LYS A 121 8.24 -3.72 11.53
C LYS A 121 7.24 -4.83 11.84
N ASN A 122 6.37 -5.17 10.90
CA ASN A 122 5.39 -6.23 11.10
C ASN A 122 6.06 -7.60 11.29
N THR A 123 7.11 -7.88 10.52
CA THR A 123 7.89 -9.12 10.65
C THR A 123 8.55 -9.22 12.03
N GLU A 124 9.12 -8.12 12.53
CA GLU A 124 9.73 -8.06 13.87
C GLU A 124 8.69 -8.25 14.99
N LEU A 125 7.51 -7.66 14.86
CA LEU A 125 6.42 -7.83 15.82
C LEU A 125 5.94 -9.28 15.88
N LEU A 126 5.73 -9.91 14.72
CA LEU A 126 5.33 -11.31 14.62
C LEU A 126 6.40 -12.25 15.21
N MET A 127 7.68 -11.98 14.98
CA MET A 127 8.76 -12.77 15.59
C MET A 127 8.79 -12.66 17.12
N LYS A 128 8.51 -11.48 17.68
CA LYS A 128 8.44 -11.29 19.14
C LYS A 128 7.25 -12.02 19.76
N ALA A 129 6.13 -12.07 19.05
CA ALA A 129 4.94 -12.78 19.48
C ALA A 129 5.16 -14.31 19.55
N GLU A 130 5.86 -14.90 18.57
CA GLU A 130 6.20 -16.34 18.60
C GLU A 130 7.15 -16.73 19.74
N VAL A 131 8.14 -15.89 20.07
CA VAL A 131 9.17 -16.23 21.08
C VAL A 131 8.65 -16.11 22.51
N SER A 132 7.64 -15.26 22.75
CA SER A 132 7.16 -14.96 24.11
C SER A 132 6.16 -15.98 24.66
N GLY A 133 5.93 -17.11 23.98
CA GLY A 133 5.27 -18.29 24.56
C GLY A 133 4.04 -17.98 25.43
N ASP A 134 3.00 -17.41 24.82
CA ASP A 134 1.62 -17.42 25.35
C ASP A 134 1.39 -16.83 26.75
N ASP A 135 1.89 -15.62 27.03
CA ASP A 135 1.21 -14.70 27.96
C ASP A 135 1.60 -13.23 27.67
N GLU A 136 0.61 -12.43 27.31
CA GLU A 136 0.69 -10.95 27.18
C GLU A 136 1.37 -10.36 25.91
N LEU A 137 1.13 -10.92 24.72
CA LEU A 137 1.00 -10.08 23.51
C LEU A 137 0.12 -10.72 22.43
N THR A 138 -1.14 -10.97 22.76
CA THR A 138 -2.16 -11.06 21.72
C THR A 138 -2.44 -9.63 21.23
N LEU A 139 -2.38 -9.41 19.90
CA LEU A 139 -3.01 -8.28 19.19
C LEU A 139 -2.29 -6.90 19.11
N VAL A 140 -0.98 -6.85 18.84
CA VAL A 140 -0.43 -5.66 18.15
C VAL A 140 -0.55 -5.89 16.63
N ASP A 141 -1.76 -6.04 16.09
CA ASP A 141 -2.41 -4.95 15.35
C ASP A 141 -3.95 -5.00 15.39
N ALA A 142 -4.53 -5.81 16.29
CA ALA A 142 -5.99 -5.94 16.37
C ALA A 142 -6.62 -5.02 17.41
N GLU A 143 -5.93 -4.58 18.47
CA GLU A 143 -6.57 -3.67 19.44
C GLU A 143 -6.92 -2.30 18.83
N THR A 144 -6.15 -1.83 17.85
CA THR A 144 -6.46 -0.61 17.08
C THR A 144 -7.46 -0.86 15.95
N LEU A 145 -7.47 -2.06 15.36
CA LEU A 145 -8.43 -2.47 14.31
C LEU A 145 -9.73 -3.07 14.84
N THR A 146 -9.86 -3.36 16.13
CA THR A 146 -11.08 -3.92 16.74
C THR A 146 -11.92 -2.85 17.41
N VAL A 147 -11.37 -1.66 17.67
CA VAL A 147 -12.08 -0.55 18.30
C VAL A 147 -12.54 0.45 17.25
N ASP A 148 -13.84 0.71 17.21
CA ASP A 148 -14.43 1.70 16.30
C ASP A 148 -13.87 3.10 16.61
N PRO A 149 -13.24 3.79 15.65
CA PRO A 149 -12.69 5.12 15.88
C PRO A 149 -13.73 6.17 16.30
N ILE A 150 -15.02 5.95 15.98
CA ILE A 150 -16.13 6.86 16.31
C ILE A 150 -16.65 6.61 17.73
N THR A 151 -17.06 5.38 18.05
CA THR A 151 -17.68 5.04 19.35
C THR A 151 -16.69 4.66 20.43
N LYS A 152 -15.44 4.35 20.07
CA LYS A 152 -14.42 3.78 20.96
C LYS A 152 -14.84 2.45 21.59
N GLN A 153 -15.80 1.76 20.98
CA GLN A 153 -16.27 0.44 21.40
C GLN A 153 -15.72 -0.65 20.47
N ARG A 154 -15.71 -1.90 20.95
CA ARG A 154 -15.33 -3.05 20.14
C ARG A 154 -16.33 -3.25 18.99
N MET A 155 -15.81 -3.36 17.78
CA MET A 155 -16.57 -3.61 16.56
C MET A 155 -17.05 -5.06 16.52
N THR A 156 -18.21 -5.26 15.92
CA THR A 156 -18.80 -6.59 15.65
C THR A 156 -19.12 -6.77 14.17
N ASP A 157 -19.42 -5.68 13.44
CA ASP A 157 -19.66 -5.72 12.01
C ASP A 157 -18.82 -4.64 11.32
N PRO A 158 -17.52 -4.90 11.06
CA PRO A 158 -16.61 -3.90 10.52
C PRO A 158 -16.88 -3.64 9.03
N VAL A 159 -16.91 -2.37 8.66
CA VAL A 159 -16.97 -1.91 7.27
C VAL A 159 -15.82 -0.94 6.99
N ARG A 160 -15.26 -1.00 5.79
CA ARG A 160 -14.18 -0.11 5.35
C ARG A 160 -14.62 0.82 4.24
N ILE A 161 -14.02 2.01 4.23
CA ILE A 161 -14.22 3.01 3.19
C ILE A 161 -13.30 2.68 2.01
N LYS A 162 -13.86 2.45 0.82
CA LYS A 162 -13.11 2.05 -0.39
C LYS A 162 -11.94 2.96 -0.74
N GLN A 163 -12.10 4.28 -0.58
CA GLN A 163 -11.11 5.26 -1.04
C GLN A 163 -9.93 5.44 -0.07
N CYS A 164 -10.14 5.29 1.24
CA CYS A 164 -9.09 5.55 2.24
C CYS A 164 -8.72 4.34 3.09
N GLY A 165 -9.46 3.23 3.01
CA GLY A 165 -9.18 1.98 3.71
C GLY A 165 -9.48 1.99 5.21
N HIS A 166 -10.00 3.08 5.77
CA HIS A 166 -10.33 3.16 7.20
C HIS A 166 -11.58 2.35 7.53
N THR A 167 -11.52 1.67 8.67
CA THR A 167 -12.54 0.72 9.14
C THR A 167 -13.31 1.28 10.33
N PHE A 168 -14.62 1.04 10.34
CA PHE A 168 -15.55 1.51 11.36
C PHE A 168 -16.61 0.44 11.63
N GLU A 169 -17.30 0.55 12.77
CA GLU A 169 -18.50 -0.25 13.03
C GLU A 169 -19.62 0.17 12.07
N LYS A 170 -20.24 -0.80 11.38
CA LYS A 170 -21.30 -0.55 10.38
C LYS A 170 -22.40 0.31 10.93
N ARG A 171 -22.89 0.01 12.13
CA ARG A 171 -23.98 0.77 12.76
C ARG A 171 -23.58 2.22 13.04
N SER A 172 -22.34 2.43 13.46
CA SER A 172 -21.79 3.73 13.82
C SER A 172 -21.67 4.65 12.60
N ILE A 173 -20.97 4.22 11.56
CA ILE A 173 -20.78 5.01 10.34
C ILE A 173 -22.09 5.24 9.57
N MET A 174 -22.99 4.25 9.56
CA MET A 174 -24.30 4.39 8.92
C MET A 174 -25.19 5.40 9.66
N SER A 175 -25.09 5.48 11.00
CA SER A 175 -25.81 6.50 11.78
C SER A 175 -25.35 7.92 11.42
N LEU A 176 -24.04 8.12 11.20
CA LEU A 176 -23.51 9.40 10.72
C LEU A 176 -24.01 9.73 9.31
N LEU A 177 -23.96 8.76 8.39
CA LEU A 177 -24.41 8.93 7.00
C LEU A 177 -25.93 9.15 6.89
N LYS A 178 -26.72 8.59 7.81
CA LYS A 178 -28.16 8.85 7.90
C LYS A 178 -28.47 10.29 8.29
N LYS A 179 -27.64 10.91 9.15
CA LYS A 179 -27.76 12.32 9.55
C LYS A 179 -27.23 13.27 8.48
N ARG A 180 -26.18 12.87 7.76
CA ARG A 180 -25.54 13.66 6.70
C ARG A 180 -25.17 12.76 5.53
N PRO A 181 -25.78 12.91 4.35
CA PRO A 181 -25.54 12.01 3.21
C PRO A 181 -24.11 12.08 2.65
N HIS A 182 -23.37 13.14 2.99
CA HIS A 182 -21.97 13.33 2.65
C HIS A 182 -21.19 13.74 3.91
N ILE A 183 -20.18 12.95 4.26
CA ILE A 183 -19.29 13.24 5.38
C ILE A 183 -17.83 13.16 4.95
N ARG A 184 -16.95 13.85 5.69
CA ARG A 184 -15.51 13.59 5.66
C ARG A 184 -15.21 12.31 6.43
N CYS A 185 -14.06 11.70 6.17
CA CYS A 185 -13.64 10.52 6.92
C CYS A 185 -13.56 10.89 8.41
N PRO A 186 -14.25 10.15 9.30
CA PRO A 186 -14.23 10.45 10.73
C PRO A 186 -12.86 10.23 11.38
N LEU A 187 -11.92 9.55 10.71
CA LEU A 187 -10.58 9.38 11.24
C LEU A 187 -9.80 10.70 11.19
N PRO A 188 -9.26 11.18 12.33
CA PRO A 188 -8.45 12.40 12.38
C PRO A 188 -7.27 12.35 11.42
N GLY A 189 -7.03 13.44 10.69
CA GLY A 189 -5.91 13.55 9.73
C GLY A 189 -6.15 12.89 8.37
N CYS A 190 -7.29 12.23 8.16
CA CYS A 190 -7.60 11.67 6.85
C CYS A 190 -7.95 12.76 5.82
N VAL A 191 -7.36 12.66 4.63
CA VAL A 191 -7.56 13.60 3.52
C VAL A 191 -8.88 13.38 2.77
N GLN A 192 -9.59 12.27 3.00
CA GLN A 192 -10.83 11.95 2.29
C GLN A 192 -12.00 12.80 2.80
N LYS A 193 -12.57 13.61 1.91
CA LYS A 193 -13.56 14.65 2.24
C LYS A 193 -15.01 14.29 1.89
N SER A 194 -15.23 13.28 1.06
CA SER A 194 -16.57 12.89 0.62
C SER A 194 -16.74 11.38 0.66
N ILE A 195 -17.56 10.91 1.59
CA ILE A 195 -17.95 9.49 1.76
C ILE A 195 -19.47 9.40 1.75
N ARG A 196 -19.97 8.40 1.02
CA ARG A 196 -21.39 8.00 0.92
C ARG A 196 -21.55 6.56 1.39
N ALA A 197 -22.79 6.14 1.63
CA ALA A 197 -23.08 4.75 2.01
C ALA A 197 -22.62 3.72 0.96
N THR A 198 -22.63 4.08 -0.32
CA THR A 198 -22.15 3.24 -1.43
C THR A 198 -20.63 3.02 -1.44
N ASP A 199 -19.90 3.87 -0.74
CA ASP A 199 -18.44 3.83 -0.61
C ASP A 199 -17.97 2.88 0.50
N LEU A 200 -18.91 2.34 1.29
CA LEU A 200 -18.64 1.35 2.31
C LEU A 200 -18.66 -0.06 1.72
N GLU A 201 -17.72 -0.88 2.15
CA GLU A 201 -17.68 -2.31 1.88
C GLU A 201 -17.41 -3.11 3.14
N GLU A 202 -17.89 -4.35 3.18
CA GLU A 202 -17.69 -5.22 4.33
C GLU A 202 -16.22 -5.61 4.46
N HIS A 203 -15.70 -5.52 5.70
CA HIS A 203 -14.32 -5.91 5.98
C HIS A 203 -14.28 -7.38 6.42
N HIS A 204 -14.59 -8.29 5.50
CA HIS A 204 -14.76 -9.73 5.78
C HIS A 204 -13.60 -10.35 6.56
N GLU A 205 -12.35 -9.98 6.24
CA GLU A 205 -11.16 -10.49 6.93
C GLU A 205 -11.12 -10.10 8.42
N LEU A 206 -11.36 -8.83 8.73
CA LEU A 206 -11.42 -8.33 10.11
C LEU A 206 -12.63 -8.91 10.85
N LYS A 207 -13.75 -9.13 10.16
CA LYS A 207 -14.92 -9.79 10.75
C LYS A 207 -14.60 -11.22 11.19
N LEU A 208 -13.94 -12.00 10.33
CA LEU A 208 -13.48 -13.35 10.67
C LEU A 208 -12.50 -13.34 11.86
N GLN A 209 -11.58 -12.37 11.90
CA GLN A 209 -10.67 -12.19 13.04
C GLN A 209 -11.41 -11.87 14.34
N LEU A 210 -12.39 -10.97 14.31
CA LEU A 210 -13.24 -10.64 15.46
C LEU A 210 -14.02 -11.85 15.96
N ASP A 211 -14.62 -12.62 15.05
CA ASP A 211 -15.39 -13.83 15.38
C ASP A 211 -14.51 -14.91 16.01
N HIS A 212 -13.28 -15.08 15.51
CA HIS A 212 -12.31 -16.04 16.07
C HIS A 212 -11.85 -15.60 17.47
N ALA A 213 -11.60 -14.31 17.67
CA ALA A 213 -11.22 -13.75 18.97
C ALA A 213 -12.34 -13.88 20.02
N LEU A 214 -13.60 -13.69 19.62
CA LEU A 214 -14.77 -13.92 20.50
C LEU A 214 -14.87 -15.38 20.93
N LYS A 215 -14.67 -16.32 20.01
CA LYS A 215 -14.70 -17.76 20.30
C LYS A 215 -13.56 -18.19 21.23
N ALA A 216 -12.35 -17.66 21.04
CA ALA A 216 -11.21 -17.94 21.92
C ALA A 216 -11.46 -17.44 23.36
N SER A 217 -12.03 -16.25 23.53
CA SER A 217 -12.37 -15.68 24.85
C SER A 217 -13.56 -16.37 25.56
N GLY A 218 -14.29 -17.25 24.87
CA GLY A 218 -15.48 -17.92 25.39
C GLY A 218 -15.23 -19.29 26.03
N THR A 219 -14.00 -19.81 26.00
CA THR A 219 -13.70 -21.20 26.40
C THR A 219 -13.19 -21.37 27.83
N ASP A 220 -13.20 -20.33 28.67
CA ASP A 220 -12.56 -20.38 30.00
C ASP A 220 -13.47 -19.96 31.16
N ARG A 221 -14.77 -20.26 31.07
CA ARG A 221 -15.72 -20.11 32.18
C ARG A 221 -16.84 -21.14 32.18
N ILE A 222 -16.54 -22.43 32.34
CA ILE A 222 -17.49 -23.39 32.93
C ILE A 222 -16.73 -24.40 33.80
N GLN A 223 -16.87 -24.17 35.12
CA GLN A 223 -16.74 -25.06 36.29
C GLN A 223 -15.59 -26.08 36.37
#